data_AF-A0AAN6Y9B5-F1
#
_entry.id   AF-A0AAN6Y9B5-F1
#
_cell.length_a   1.000
_cell.length_b   1.000
_cell.length_c   1.000
_cell.angle_alpha   90.00
_cell.angle_beta   90.00
_cell.angle_gamma   90.00
#
_symmetry.space_group_name_H-M   'P 1'
#
loop_
_entity.id
_entity.type
_entity.pdbx_description
1 polymer ?
#
loop_
_entity_poly.entity_id
_entity_poly.type
_entity_poly.pdbx_seq_one_letter_code
_entity_poly.pdbx_strand_id
1 'polypeptide(L)'
;MSPSADISDSNSDPRDNPSKQSSSKTNGHSTRGQQDERTGASSRALISRLLDDVSLDHTGAPILACCFISGICDSVAFNATGTFASMQTGNTIFLALGASHLPPNQPTLWLRALVSIVSFWAGCFLFAQFHRWTKRPQRKLVLATSFLIQTLFIVLSAALAQSRVLIPSFGKTNLSSHLNEHELSIREAEENDARTLVPLALLAFQFGGQIVSSRVLGINEVPTNVLTSLYCDLLSDPLLMAGWKGGKGNKKRDRRVVAIILLIVGGVAGGWLQRSEAGMSAALWIAAGIKGAVTVGWLFWRGREPKLEPKNGV
;
A
#
# COMPACT_ATOMS: atom_id res chain seq x y z
N MET A 1 59.26 -3.75 -63.45
CA MET A 1 60.21 -4.83 -63.08
C MET A 1 61.35 -4.18 -62.33
N SER A 2 61.63 -4.73 -61.16
CA SER A 2 62.59 -4.27 -60.15
C SER A 2 63.99 -3.96 -60.71
N PRO A 3 64.73 -3.01 -60.10
CA PRO A 3 66.18 -2.99 -60.15
C PRO A 3 66.78 -3.84 -59.02
N SER A 4 67.93 -4.39 -59.35
CA SER A 4 68.86 -5.15 -58.51
C SER A 4 69.83 -4.24 -57.74
N ALA A 5 70.62 -4.88 -56.85
CA ALA A 5 71.93 -4.48 -56.33
C ALA A 5 71.91 -3.41 -55.20
N ASP A 6 72.66 -3.48 -54.10
CA ASP A 6 74.06 -3.92 -53.87
C ASP A 6 74.29 -4.03 -52.33
N ILE A 7 74.94 -5.08 -51.79
CA ILE A 7 76.37 -5.22 -51.39
C ILE A 7 76.68 -4.90 -49.91
N SER A 8 77.28 -5.90 -49.24
CA SER A 8 78.25 -5.84 -48.11
C SER A 8 77.80 -5.27 -46.76
N ASP A 9 78.34 -5.59 -45.58
CA ASP A 9 79.41 -6.49 -45.15
C ASP A 9 79.35 -6.62 -43.62
N SER A 10 80.08 -7.61 -43.09
CA SER A 10 80.75 -7.59 -41.78
C SER A 10 79.93 -7.63 -40.47
N ASN A 11 79.72 -8.85 -40.01
CA ASN A 11 80.27 -9.41 -38.76
C ASN A 11 80.86 -8.43 -37.70
N SER A 12 80.27 -8.42 -36.50
CA SER A 12 81.03 -8.39 -35.24
C SER A 12 80.29 -9.14 -34.12
N ASP A 13 80.95 -10.23 -33.74
CA ASP A 13 80.68 -11.27 -32.74
C ASP A 13 80.98 -10.75 -31.29
N PRO A 14 81.13 -11.57 -30.24
CA PRO A 14 80.29 -12.63 -29.65
C PRO A 14 80.04 -12.36 -28.13
N ARG A 15 79.18 -13.17 -27.47
CA ARG A 15 79.49 -13.90 -26.20
C ARG A 15 78.25 -14.37 -25.40
N ASP A 16 78.27 -15.67 -25.09
CA ASP A 16 77.90 -16.36 -23.83
C ASP A 16 76.43 -16.42 -23.33
N ASN A 17 75.77 -17.53 -23.70
CA ASN A 17 75.17 -18.62 -22.88
C ASN A 17 75.24 -18.53 -21.32
N PRO A 18 74.55 -19.38 -20.49
CA PRO A 18 73.29 -20.15 -20.63
C PRO A 18 72.32 -19.94 -19.42
N SER A 19 71.13 -20.57 -19.52
CA SER A 19 70.32 -21.11 -18.40
C SER A 19 69.75 -20.16 -17.34
N LYS A 20 68.41 -19.97 -17.35
CA LYS A 20 67.65 -19.67 -16.14
C LYS A 20 66.60 -20.73 -15.87
N GLN A 21 66.75 -21.31 -14.69
CA GLN A 21 65.90 -22.26 -14.00
C GLN A 21 64.46 -21.75 -13.83
N SER A 22 63.57 -22.73 -13.87
CA SER A 22 62.31 -22.85 -13.15
C SER A 22 62.13 -21.86 -11.98
N SER A 23 61.06 -21.07 -12.05
CA SER A 23 60.26 -20.77 -10.85
C SER A 23 58.81 -20.57 -11.25
N SER A 24 58.00 -21.58 -10.91
CA SER A 24 56.55 -21.48 -10.85
C SER A 24 56.15 -20.36 -9.90
N LYS A 25 55.50 -19.31 -10.41
CA LYS A 25 54.71 -18.39 -9.58
C LYS A 25 53.24 -18.55 -9.92
N THR A 26 52.56 -19.13 -8.94
CA THR A 26 51.13 -19.33 -8.77
C THR A 26 50.38 -18.01 -8.93
N ASN A 27 49.61 -17.85 -10.01
CA ASN A 27 48.62 -16.78 -10.15
C ASN A 27 47.42 -17.09 -9.26
N GLY A 28 47.46 -16.61 -8.03
CA GLY A 28 46.38 -16.74 -7.05
C GLY A 28 46.03 -15.40 -6.41
N HIS A 29 45.69 -14.37 -7.21
CA HIS A 29 45.11 -13.12 -6.69
C HIS A 29 44.47 -12.27 -7.81
N SER A 30 43.28 -12.65 -8.29
CA SER A 30 42.41 -11.69 -9.04
C SER A 30 40.91 -11.95 -8.92
N THR A 31 40.49 -13.06 -8.32
CA THR A 31 39.08 -13.44 -8.23
C THR A 31 38.29 -12.66 -7.18
N ARG A 32 38.94 -12.13 -6.13
CA ARG A 32 38.25 -11.43 -5.02
C ARG A 32 37.83 -10.00 -5.38
N GLY A 33 38.67 -9.25 -6.09
CA GLY A 33 38.36 -7.88 -6.52
C GLY A 33 37.25 -7.79 -7.58
N GLN A 34 37.20 -8.74 -8.53
CA GLN A 34 36.13 -8.78 -9.54
C GLN A 34 34.77 -9.24 -8.99
N GLN A 35 34.74 -10.05 -7.93
CA GLN A 35 33.49 -10.42 -7.25
C GLN A 35 32.91 -9.25 -6.45
N ASP A 36 33.73 -8.48 -5.73
CA ASP A 36 33.28 -7.31 -4.96
C ASP A 36 32.82 -6.14 -5.85
N GLU A 37 33.43 -5.94 -7.03
CA GLU A 37 32.96 -4.92 -7.98
C GLU A 37 31.63 -5.30 -8.66
N ARG A 38 31.43 -6.58 -9.01
CA ARG A 38 30.17 -7.05 -9.63
C ARG A 38 28.99 -7.03 -8.66
N THR A 39 29.21 -7.39 -7.39
CA THR A 39 28.17 -7.31 -6.34
C THR A 39 27.84 -5.85 -6.00
N GLY A 40 28.83 -4.96 -5.96
CA GLY A 40 28.64 -3.52 -5.79
C GLY A 40 27.89 -2.85 -6.94
N ALA A 41 28.22 -3.21 -8.19
CA ALA A 41 27.54 -2.68 -9.38
C ALA A 41 26.08 -3.19 -9.48
N SER A 42 25.83 -4.46 -9.17
CA SER A 42 24.48 -5.05 -9.12
C SER A 42 23.61 -4.41 -8.04
N SER A 43 24.17 -4.19 -6.85
CA SER A 43 23.45 -3.54 -5.73
C SER A 43 23.10 -2.08 -6.05
N ARG A 44 24.02 -1.33 -6.66
CA ARG A 44 23.75 0.05 -7.11
C ARG A 44 22.67 0.09 -8.21
N ALA A 45 22.69 -0.86 -9.14
CA ALA A 45 21.66 -0.96 -10.18
C ALA A 45 20.28 -1.30 -9.59
N LEU A 46 20.21 -2.17 -8.58
CA LEU A 46 18.98 -2.50 -7.87
C LEU A 46 18.43 -1.30 -7.10
N ILE A 47 19.28 -0.59 -6.35
CA ILE A 47 18.89 0.62 -5.60
C ILE A 47 18.38 1.70 -6.56
N SER A 48 19.03 1.88 -7.71
CA SER A 48 18.58 2.81 -8.75
C SER A 48 17.16 2.46 -9.22
N ARG A 49 16.89 1.19 -9.53
CA ARG A 49 15.56 0.71 -9.98
C ARG A 49 14.45 0.90 -8.95
N LEU A 50 14.79 0.89 -7.67
CA LEU A 50 13.86 1.10 -6.55
C LEU A 50 13.57 2.59 -6.31
N LEU A 51 14.45 3.48 -6.78
CA LEU A 51 14.29 4.94 -6.71
C LEU A 51 13.59 5.53 -7.95
N ASP A 52 13.26 4.69 -8.93
CA ASP A 52 12.48 5.09 -10.09
C ASP A 52 11.02 5.36 -9.73
N ASP A 53 10.41 6.29 -10.48
CA ASP A 53 8.98 6.54 -10.41
C ASP A 53 8.20 5.37 -11.01
N VAL A 54 7.03 5.07 -10.46
CA VAL A 54 6.15 4.02 -10.98
C VAL A 54 5.51 4.43 -12.30
N SER A 55 5.35 3.48 -13.22
CA SER A 55 4.38 3.65 -14.31
C SER A 55 2.99 3.76 -13.70
N LEU A 56 2.21 4.75 -14.17
CA LEU A 56 0.82 4.95 -13.76
C LEU A 56 -0.15 4.01 -14.48
N ASP A 57 0.34 3.22 -15.43
CA ASP A 57 -0.45 2.16 -16.04
C ASP A 57 -0.74 1.09 -14.98
N HIS A 58 -2.01 0.71 -14.86
CA HIS A 58 -2.49 -0.30 -13.91
C HIS A 58 -2.41 0.05 -12.41
N THR A 59 -1.97 1.26 -12.02
CA THR A 59 -1.97 1.71 -10.61
C THR A 59 -3.37 1.82 -10.01
N GLY A 60 -4.41 1.71 -10.85
CA GLY A 60 -5.79 1.52 -10.41
C GLY A 60 -6.01 0.23 -9.63
N ALA A 61 -5.30 -0.86 -9.92
CA ALA A 61 -5.51 -2.14 -9.23
C ALA A 61 -5.18 -2.05 -7.73
N PRO A 62 -4.03 -1.50 -7.30
CA PRO A 62 -3.76 -1.21 -5.88
C PRO A 62 -4.84 -0.36 -5.19
N ILE A 63 -5.33 0.69 -5.86
CA ILE A 63 -6.36 1.60 -5.32
C ILE A 63 -7.73 0.89 -5.20
N LEU A 64 -8.06 0.02 -6.15
CA LEU A 64 -9.26 -0.80 -6.10
C LEU A 64 -9.18 -1.86 -4.99
N ALA A 65 -8.02 -2.50 -4.81
CA ALA A 65 -7.77 -3.40 -3.67
C ALA A 65 -7.95 -2.68 -2.33
N CYS A 66 -7.53 -1.42 -2.23
CA CYS A 66 -7.77 -0.57 -1.07
C CYS A 66 -9.27 -0.35 -0.77
N CYS A 67 -10.14 -0.32 -1.80
CA CYS A 67 -11.60 -0.23 -1.59
C CYS A 67 -12.15 -1.48 -0.91
N PHE A 68 -11.67 -2.65 -1.33
CA PHE A 68 -12.02 -3.93 -0.70
C PHE A 68 -11.52 -3.98 0.75
N ILE A 69 -10.27 -3.55 1.00
CA ILE A 69 -9.70 -3.44 2.36
C ILE A 69 -10.54 -2.51 3.24
N SER A 70 -10.99 -1.36 2.72
CA SER A 70 -11.87 -0.45 3.44
C SER A 70 -13.17 -1.13 3.87
N GLY A 71 -13.81 -1.87 2.97
CA GLY A 71 -15.01 -2.63 3.29
C GLY A 71 -14.79 -3.64 4.43
N ILE A 72 -13.73 -4.44 4.35
CA ILE A 72 -13.40 -5.42 5.40
C ILE A 72 -13.18 -4.72 6.75
N CYS A 73 -12.26 -3.75 6.81
CA CYS A 73 -11.91 -3.13 8.09
C CYS A 73 -13.06 -2.34 8.70
N ASP A 74 -13.87 -1.64 7.89
CA ASP A 74 -15.03 -0.91 8.41
C ASP A 74 -16.12 -1.85 8.91
N SER A 75 -16.31 -3.02 8.30
CA SER A 75 -17.24 -4.02 8.82
C SER A 75 -16.83 -4.51 10.22
N VAL A 76 -15.51 -4.63 10.47
CA VAL A 76 -14.97 -5.02 11.79
C VAL A 76 -15.08 -3.86 12.77
N ALA A 77 -14.59 -2.67 12.39
CA ALA A 77 -14.62 -1.49 13.25
C ALA A 77 -16.06 -1.14 13.67
N PHE A 78 -17.01 -1.16 12.72
CA PHE A 78 -18.40 -0.87 13.03
C PHE A 78 -19.02 -1.89 13.99
N ASN A 79 -18.77 -3.19 13.78
CA ASN A 79 -19.32 -4.20 14.69
C ASN A 79 -18.63 -4.22 16.07
N ALA A 80 -17.37 -3.79 16.15
CA ALA A 80 -16.60 -3.76 17.40
C ALA A 80 -16.74 -2.45 18.19
N THR A 81 -17.08 -1.33 17.53
CA THR A 81 -17.10 -0.01 18.20
C THR A 81 -18.32 0.83 17.86
N GLY A 82 -19.23 0.38 17.00
CA GLY A 82 -20.36 1.18 16.53
C GLY A 82 -19.97 2.39 15.66
N THR A 83 -18.71 2.50 15.25
CA THR A 83 -18.17 3.60 14.45
C THR A 83 -17.32 3.09 13.29
N PHE A 84 -17.16 3.88 12.24
CA PHE A 84 -16.33 3.49 11.10
C PHE A 84 -14.87 3.87 11.34
N ALA A 85 -13.92 3.11 10.80
CA ALA A 85 -12.52 3.53 10.79
C ALA A 85 -12.23 4.46 9.60
N SER A 86 -12.89 4.27 8.46
CA SER A 86 -12.58 4.96 7.21
C SER A 86 -13.63 6.02 6.81
N MET A 87 -14.90 5.86 7.18
CA MET A 87 -16.02 6.73 6.77
C MET A 87 -16.28 7.90 7.73
N GLN A 88 -15.48 8.97 7.62
CA GLN A 88 -15.56 10.08 8.58
C GLN A 88 -16.84 10.93 8.50
N THR A 89 -17.54 10.96 7.35
CA THR A 89 -18.83 11.66 7.23
C THR A 89 -19.87 11.09 8.20
N GLY A 90 -19.97 9.77 8.31
CA GLY A 90 -20.86 9.12 9.28
C GLY A 90 -20.42 9.39 10.71
N ASN A 91 -19.12 9.27 10.98
CA ASN A 91 -18.57 9.56 12.31
C ASN A 91 -18.79 11.01 12.75
N THR A 92 -18.84 11.97 11.82
CA THR A 92 -19.13 13.37 12.16
C THR A 92 -20.55 13.51 12.72
N ILE A 93 -21.51 12.76 12.17
CA ILE A 93 -22.87 12.69 12.72
C ILE A 93 -22.89 11.94 14.06
N PHE A 94 -22.14 10.83 14.19
CA PHE A 94 -22.02 10.11 15.47
C PHE A 94 -21.39 10.97 16.57
N LEU A 95 -20.44 11.84 16.23
CA LEU A 95 -19.87 12.82 17.15
C LEU A 95 -20.93 13.82 17.62
N ALA A 96 -21.71 14.38 16.68
CA ALA A 96 -22.77 15.35 17.00
C ALA A 96 -23.89 14.75 17.85
N LEU A 97 -24.37 13.55 17.49
CA LEU A 97 -25.42 12.84 18.25
C LEU A 97 -24.91 12.38 19.60
N GLY A 98 -23.70 11.82 19.65
CA GLY A 98 -23.09 11.37 20.90
C GLY A 98 -22.83 12.54 21.87
N ALA A 99 -22.52 13.75 21.38
CA ALA A 99 -22.41 14.94 22.21
C ALA A 99 -23.74 15.35 22.86
N SER A 100 -24.86 14.89 22.29
CA SER A 100 -26.21 15.02 22.87
C SER A 100 -26.64 13.75 23.62
N HIS A 101 -25.71 12.83 23.90
CA HIS A 101 -25.96 11.53 24.54
C HIS A 101 -26.98 10.64 23.82
N LEU A 102 -27.01 10.70 22.47
CA LEU A 102 -27.83 9.85 21.63
C LEU A 102 -26.98 8.93 20.74
N PRO A 103 -27.37 7.66 20.58
CA PRO A 103 -28.47 6.97 21.29
C PRO A 103 -28.11 6.66 22.76
N PRO A 104 -29.10 6.49 23.66
CA PRO A 104 -28.87 6.40 25.10
C PRO A 104 -28.04 5.18 25.54
N ASN A 105 -27.99 4.13 24.72
CA ASN A 105 -27.21 2.92 24.97
C ASN A 105 -25.74 3.01 24.53
N GLN A 106 -25.30 4.17 24.02
CA GLN A 106 -23.94 4.36 23.49
C GLN A 106 -23.28 5.62 24.08
N PRO A 107 -23.00 5.65 25.40
CA PRO A 107 -22.53 6.85 26.10
C PRO A 107 -21.18 7.37 25.62
N THR A 108 -20.32 6.50 25.08
CA THR A 108 -18.98 6.88 24.58
C THR A 108 -18.93 7.04 23.06
N LEU A 109 -20.08 7.08 22.37
CA LEU A 109 -20.12 7.16 20.89
C LEU A 109 -19.39 8.41 20.38
N TRP A 110 -19.58 9.54 21.05
CA TRP A 110 -18.90 10.80 20.71
C TRP A 110 -17.37 10.65 20.76
N LEU A 111 -16.86 9.96 21.78
CA LEU A 111 -15.43 9.78 21.99
C LEU A 111 -14.84 8.86 20.92
N ARG A 112 -15.50 7.72 20.64
CA ARG A 112 -15.11 6.78 19.58
C ARG A 112 -15.08 7.48 18.21
N ALA A 113 -16.12 8.24 17.90
CA ALA A 113 -16.20 9.00 16.66
C ALA A 113 -15.11 10.09 16.57
N LEU A 114 -14.89 10.84 17.66
CA LEU A 114 -13.84 11.87 17.73
C LEU A 114 -12.45 11.28 17.51
N VAL A 115 -12.13 10.16 18.19
CA VAL A 115 -10.86 9.46 18.04
C VAL A 115 -10.65 9.03 16.60
N SER A 116 -11.66 8.41 15.97
CA SER A 116 -11.58 8.05 14.55
C SER A 116 -11.29 9.28 13.67
N ILE A 117 -12.02 10.38 13.85
CA ILE A 117 -11.85 11.59 13.03
C ILE A 117 -10.45 12.18 13.19
N VAL A 118 -10.00 12.37 14.44
CA VAL A 118 -8.70 12.99 14.74
C VAL A 118 -7.56 12.10 14.24
N SER A 119 -7.62 10.79 14.48
CA SER A 119 -6.61 9.86 13.98
C SER A 119 -6.58 9.83 12.44
N PHE A 120 -7.75 9.85 11.79
CA PHE A 120 -7.84 9.92 10.33
C PHE A 120 -7.25 11.22 9.77
N TRP A 121 -7.53 12.36 10.40
CA TRP A 121 -6.94 13.66 10.03
C TRP A 121 -5.43 13.67 10.22
N ALA A 122 -4.94 13.14 11.34
CA ALA A 122 -3.51 12.98 11.60
C ALA A 122 -2.85 12.11 10.52
N GLY A 123 -3.49 11.02 10.12
CA GLY A 123 -3.05 10.17 9.01
C GLY A 123 -2.98 10.95 7.69
N CYS A 124 -4.06 11.62 7.31
CA CYS A 124 -4.07 12.45 6.10
C CYS A 124 -2.94 13.48 6.10
N PHE A 125 -2.76 14.19 7.23
CA PHE A 125 -1.71 15.19 7.37
C PHE A 125 -0.32 14.58 7.26
N LEU A 126 0.01 13.58 8.08
CA LEU A 126 1.36 13.02 8.15
C LEU A 126 1.76 12.32 6.85
N PHE A 127 0.86 11.55 6.22
CA PHE A 127 1.16 10.96 4.92
C PHE A 127 1.27 12.03 3.83
N ALA A 128 0.47 13.09 3.84
CA ALA A 128 0.62 14.17 2.86
C ALA A 128 1.93 14.95 3.04
N GLN A 129 2.39 15.13 4.28
CA GLN A 129 3.71 15.73 4.56
C GLN A 129 4.84 14.80 4.11
N PHE A 130 4.75 13.51 4.40
CA PHE A 130 5.72 12.51 3.96
C PHE A 130 5.92 12.50 2.44
N HIS A 131 4.83 12.49 1.67
CA HIS A 131 4.90 12.52 0.20
C HIS A 131 5.42 13.87 -0.33
N ARG A 132 5.17 15.00 0.36
CA ARG A 132 5.75 16.30 -0.01
C ARG A 132 7.26 16.37 0.28
N TRP A 133 7.67 15.90 1.46
CA TRP A 133 9.07 15.94 1.89
C TRP A 133 9.97 15.10 0.99
N THR A 134 9.46 13.98 0.48
CA THR A 134 10.21 13.09 -0.44
C THR A 134 10.42 13.67 -1.85
N LYS A 135 9.77 14.80 -2.21
CA LYS A 135 9.82 15.53 -3.50
C LYS A 135 9.44 14.74 -4.76
N ARG A 136 9.55 13.41 -4.76
CA ARG A 136 9.12 12.47 -5.80
C ARG A 136 8.16 11.44 -5.20
N PRO A 137 6.88 11.81 -5.02
CA PRO A 137 5.93 10.99 -4.29
C PRO A 137 5.53 9.70 -5.02
N GLN A 138 5.85 9.58 -6.31
CA GLN A 138 5.55 8.41 -7.16
C GLN A 138 6.70 7.39 -7.22
N ARG A 139 7.78 7.57 -6.45
CA ARG A 139 8.86 6.59 -6.37
C ARG A 139 8.37 5.28 -5.75
N LYS A 140 8.86 4.15 -6.29
CA LYS A 140 8.54 2.81 -5.77
C LYS A 140 8.78 2.69 -4.27
N LEU A 141 9.97 3.08 -3.80
CA LEU A 141 10.29 3.03 -2.37
C LEU A 141 9.43 3.95 -1.51
N VAL A 142 9.02 5.12 -2.03
CA VAL A 142 8.16 6.06 -1.28
C VAL A 142 6.77 5.45 -1.11
N LEU A 143 6.20 4.93 -2.20
CA LEU A 143 4.90 4.25 -2.17
C LEU A 143 4.94 2.97 -1.33
N ALA A 144 5.97 2.14 -1.48
CA ALA A 144 6.17 0.94 -0.69
C ALA A 144 6.30 1.27 0.80
N THR A 145 7.07 2.31 1.17
CA THR A 145 7.20 2.74 2.57
C THR A 145 5.87 3.25 3.13
N SER A 146 5.14 4.07 2.35
CA SER A 146 3.80 4.55 2.75
C SER A 146 2.85 3.38 3.02
N PHE A 147 2.75 2.44 2.09
CA PHE A 147 1.90 1.27 2.24
C PHE A 147 2.39 0.31 3.33
N LEU A 148 3.71 0.18 3.55
CA LEU A 148 4.28 -0.60 4.65
C LEU A 148 3.81 -0.06 6.00
N ILE A 149 3.93 1.25 6.22
CA ILE A 149 3.48 1.88 7.47
C ILE A 149 1.97 1.65 7.66
N GLN A 150 1.17 1.82 6.61
CA GLN A 150 -0.27 1.52 6.67
C GLN A 150 -0.55 0.05 7.02
N THR A 151 0.16 -0.89 6.40
CA THR A 151 0.05 -2.33 6.68
C THR A 151 0.40 -2.65 8.12
N LEU A 152 1.47 -2.05 8.66
CA LEU A 152 1.89 -2.26 10.06
C LEU A 152 0.80 -1.84 11.05
N PHE A 153 0.08 -0.75 10.78
CA PHE A 153 -1.05 -0.34 11.61
C PHE A 153 -2.23 -1.32 11.56
N ILE A 154 -2.51 -1.92 10.39
CA ILE A 154 -3.53 -2.99 10.28
C ILE A 154 -3.05 -4.25 11.00
N VAL A 155 -1.79 -4.66 10.83
CA VAL A 155 -1.18 -5.82 11.51
C VAL A 155 -1.24 -5.65 13.03
N LEU A 156 -0.89 -4.47 13.56
CA LEU A 156 -0.97 -4.20 14.99
C LEU A 156 -2.43 -4.31 15.48
N SER A 157 -3.38 -3.77 14.73
CA SER A 157 -4.80 -3.89 15.05
C SER A 157 -5.28 -5.35 15.01
N ALA A 158 -4.83 -6.13 14.02
CA ALA A 158 -5.14 -7.55 13.90
C ALA A 158 -4.53 -8.39 15.04
N ALA A 159 -3.30 -8.07 15.46
CA ALA A 159 -2.64 -8.72 16.59
C ALA A 159 -3.35 -8.42 17.92
N LEU A 160 -3.76 -7.17 18.12
CA LEU A 160 -4.56 -6.76 19.29
C LEU A 160 -5.92 -7.49 19.30
N ALA A 161 -6.60 -7.57 18.16
CA ALA A 161 -7.84 -8.33 18.00
C ALA A 161 -7.64 -9.84 18.29
N GLN A 162 -6.56 -10.43 17.78
CA GLN A 162 -6.24 -11.85 17.97
C GLN A 162 -5.97 -12.22 19.42
N SER A 163 -5.47 -11.28 20.24
CA SER A 163 -5.19 -11.54 21.64
C SER A 163 -6.43 -11.92 22.45
N ARG A 164 -7.64 -11.49 22.01
CA ARG A 164 -8.98 -11.64 22.62
C ARG A 164 -9.13 -11.09 24.04
N VAL A 165 -8.09 -11.18 24.87
CA VAL A 165 -8.05 -10.72 26.25
C VAL A 165 -7.80 -9.21 26.32
N LEU A 166 -6.98 -8.65 25.42
CA LEU A 166 -6.66 -7.22 25.48
C LEU A 166 -7.81 -6.35 24.99
N ILE A 167 -8.54 -6.80 23.97
CA ILE A 167 -9.64 -6.05 23.34
C ILE A 167 -10.77 -7.02 22.96
N PRO A 168 -11.66 -7.37 23.90
CA PRO A 168 -12.72 -8.36 23.68
C PRO A 168 -13.62 -8.03 22.48
N SER A 169 -13.95 -6.75 22.30
CA SER A 169 -14.86 -6.34 21.22
C SER A 169 -14.33 -6.67 19.81
N PHE A 170 -13.01 -6.53 19.59
CA PHE A 170 -12.37 -6.88 18.31
C PHE A 170 -12.01 -8.38 18.21
N GLY A 171 -12.07 -9.13 19.31
CA GLY A 171 -11.71 -10.55 19.38
C GLY A 171 -12.88 -11.50 19.10
N LYS A 172 -14.07 -10.98 18.79
CA LYS A 172 -15.29 -11.78 18.62
C LYS A 172 -15.25 -12.71 17.41
N THR A 173 -15.89 -13.86 17.59
CA THR A 173 -16.08 -14.93 16.60
C THR A 173 -17.53 -15.39 16.64
N ASN A 174 -18.00 -16.09 15.61
CA ASN A 174 -19.34 -16.70 15.57
C ASN A 174 -20.47 -15.72 15.92
N LEU A 175 -20.43 -14.50 15.38
CA LEU A 175 -21.40 -13.47 15.71
C LEU A 175 -22.83 -13.88 15.28
N SER A 176 -23.74 -13.95 16.26
CA SER A 176 -25.14 -14.31 16.04
C SER A 176 -25.90 -13.20 15.30
N SER A 177 -26.89 -13.58 14.47
CA SER A 177 -27.79 -12.63 13.82
C SER A 177 -28.90 -12.11 14.74
N HIS A 178 -29.21 -12.87 15.78
CA HIS A 178 -30.15 -12.49 16.84
C HIS A 178 -29.39 -12.52 18.16
N LEU A 179 -29.53 -11.46 18.94
CA LEU A 179 -28.95 -11.33 20.27
C LEU A 179 -30.10 -11.26 21.26
N ASN A 180 -30.04 -12.05 22.31
CA ASN A 180 -30.93 -11.90 23.46
C ASN A 180 -30.50 -10.65 24.25
N GLU A 181 -31.39 -10.10 25.10
CA GLU A 181 -31.12 -8.87 25.87
C GLU A 181 -29.80 -8.93 26.67
N HIS A 182 -29.48 -10.11 27.22
CA HIS A 182 -28.23 -10.34 27.95
C HIS A 182 -26.97 -10.29 27.04
N GLU A 183 -27.05 -10.82 25.82
CA GLU A 183 -25.91 -10.77 24.89
C GLU A 183 -25.72 -9.35 24.32
N LEU A 184 -26.82 -8.63 24.16
CA LEU A 184 -26.79 -7.23 23.74
C LEU A 184 -26.09 -6.35 24.80
N SER A 185 -26.40 -6.53 26.08
CA SER A 185 -25.78 -5.73 27.15
C SER A 185 -24.28 -6.00 27.29
N ILE A 186 -23.83 -7.25 27.12
CA ILE A 186 -22.39 -7.59 27.06
C ILE A 186 -21.74 -6.89 25.87
N ARG A 187 -22.37 -6.96 24.70
CA ARG A 187 -21.85 -6.31 23.49
C ARG A 187 -21.72 -4.81 23.67
N GLU A 188 -22.74 -4.16 24.22
CA GLU A 188 -22.72 -2.72 24.52
C GLU A 188 -21.60 -2.38 25.51
N ALA A 189 -21.40 -3.17 26.57
CA ALA A 189 -20.33 -2.94 27.53
C ALA A 189 -18.94 -3.03 26.88
N GLU A 190 -18.72 -4.01 26.01
CA GLU A 190 -17.45 -4.20 25.31
C GLU A 190 -17.19 -3.15 24.22
N GLU A 191 -18.22 -2.71 23.50
CA GLU A 191 -18.13 -1.60 22.53
C GLU A 191 -17.74 -0.28 23.21
N ASN A 192 -18.17 -0.08 24.46
CA ASN A 192 -17.86 1.09 25.25
C ASN A 192 -16.50 1.02 25.97
N ASP A 193 -15.79 -0.12 25.95
CA ASP A 193 -14.46 -0.24 26.56
C ASP A 193 -13.46 0.70 25.85
N ALA A 194 -12.79 1.56 26.62
CA ALA A 194 -11.79 2.50 26.12
C ALA A 194 -10.63 1.81 25.36
N ARG A 195 -10.36 0.53 25.65
CA ARG A 195 -9.32 -0.23 24.93
C ARG A 195 -9.63 -0.38 23.43
N THR A 196 -10.91 -0.35 23.04
CA THR A 196 -11.33 -0.41 21.63
C THR A 196 -10.87 0.80 20.82
N LEU A 197 -10.57 1.92 21.47
CA LEU A 197 -10.08 3.14 20.82
C LEU A 197 -8.72 2.95 20.16
N VAL A 198 -7.89 2.02 20.66
CA VAL A 198 -6.55 1.77 20.12
C VAL A 198 -6.60 1.23 18.69
N PRO A 199 -7.20 0.04 18.41
CA PRO A 199 -7.31 -0.46 17.03
C PRO A 199 -8.13 0.48 16.14
N LEU A 200 -9.16 1.14 16.68
CA LEU A 200 -9.92 2.14 15.92
C LEU A 200 -9.02 3.28 15.44
N ALA A 201 -8.20 3.86 16.33
CA ALA A 201 -7.26 4.93 16.00
C ALA A 201 -6.21 4.48 14.97
N LEU A 202 -5.63 3.29 15.15
CA LEU A 202 -4.63 2.74 14.23
C LEU A 202 -5.21 2.52 12.82
N LEU A 203 -6.41 1.93 12.74
CA LEU A 203 -7.12 1.70 11.49
C LEU A 203 -7.53 3.02 10.82
N ALA A 204 -8.05 3.98 11.58
CA ALA A 204 -8.45 5.28 11.06
C ALA A 204 -7.24 6.08 10.55
N PHE A 205 -6.13 6.07 11.29
CA PHE A 205 -4.89 6.72 10.89
C PHE A 205 -4.37 6.20 9.54
N GLN A 206 -4.31 4.87 9.36
CA GLN A 206 -3.81 4.32 8.10
C GLN A 206 -4.75 4.58 6.91
N PHE A 207 -6.07 4.69 7.13
CA PHE A 207 -7.02 5.06 6.07
C PHE A 207 -6.83 6.50 5.59
N GLY A 208 -6.36 7.40 6.46
CA GLY A 208 -5.93 8.74 6.03
C GLY A 208 -4.79 8.67 5.01
N GLY A 209 -3.81 7.80 5.23
CA GLY A 209 -2.73 7.51 4.27
C GLY A 209 -3.24 6.92 2.96
N GLN A 210 -4.26 6.07 3.01
CA GLN A 210 -4.86 5.45 1.84
C GLN A 210 -5.49 6.47 0.88
N ILE A 211 -6.25 7.45 1.39
CA ILE A 211 -6.75 8.56 0.55
C ILE A 211 -5.58 9.33 -0.07
N VAL A 212 -4.58 9.68 0.73
CA VAL A 212 -3.43 10.45 0.22
C VAL A 212 -2.73 9.70 -0.92
N SER A 213 -2.58 8.38 -0.81
CA SER A 213 -2.00 7.55 -1.86
C SER A 213 -2.81 7.58 -3.16
N SER A 214 -4.14 7.58 -3.13
CA SER A 214 -4.94 7.70 -4.37
C SER A 214 -4.73 9.05 -5.05
N ARG A 215 -4.59 10.12 -4.26
CA ARG A 215 -4.28 11.47 -4.77
C ARG A 215 -2.88 11.57 -5.36
N VAL A 216 -1.88 10.99 -4.69
CA VAL A 216 -0.49 10.93 -5.17
C VAL A 216 -0.38 10.22 -6.53
N LEU A 217 -1.18 9.17 -6.73
CA LEU A 217 -1.24 8.41 -7.97
C LEU A 217 -2.13 9.06 -9.04
N GLY A 218 -2.81 10.17 -8.73
CA GLY A 218 -3.69 10.89 -9.64
C GLY A 218 -5.04 10.20 -9.89
N ILE A 219 -5.43 9.23 -9.07
CA ILE A 219 -6.69 8.49 -9.14
C ILE A 219 -7.68 9.13 -8.15
N ASN A 220 -7.96 10.41 -8.38
CA ASN A 220 -8.80 11.22 -7.50
C ASN A 220 -10.27 10.78 -7.53
N GLU A 221 -10.70 10.13 -8.61
CA GLU A 221 -12.06 9.62 -8.77
C GLU A 221 -12.40 8.45 -7.84
N VAL A 222 -11.40 7.81 -7.23
CA VAL A 222 -11.58 6.75 -6.23
C VAL A 222 -10.81 7.11 -4.95
N PRO A 223 -11.48 7.78 -3.98
CA PRO A 223 -10.86 8.09 -2.69
C PRO A 223 -10.70 6.85 -1.79
N THR A 224 -11.21 5.68 -2.20
CA THR A 224 -11.09 4.34 -1.58
C THR A 224 -11.96 4.05 -0.36
N ASN A 225 -12.39 5.06 0.39
CA ASN A 225 -13.14 4.89 1.64
C ASN A 225 -14.48 5.64 1.70
N VAL A 226 -14.69 6.65 0.87
CA VAL A 226 -15.94 7.41 0.81
C VAL A 226 -16.61 7.23 -0.55
N LEU A 227 -17.90 6.88 -0.53
CA LEU A 227 -18.67 6.62 -1.75
C LEU A 227 -19.57 7.78 -2.16
N THR A 228 -19.91 8.73 -1.28
CA THR A 228 -20.92 9.77 -1.58
C THR A 228 -20.59 10.59 -2.83
N SER A 229 -19.37 11.15 -2.89
CA SER A 229 -18.94 11.89 -4.09
C SER A 229 -18.82 10.97 -5.29
N LEU A 230 -18.42 9.72 -5.09
CA LEU A 230 -18.24 8.73 -6.14
C LEU A 230 -19.59 8.29 -6.75
N TYR A 231 -20.65 8.14 -5.94
CA TYR A 231 -22.01 7.92 -6.42
C TYR A 231 -22.52 9.09 -7.24
N CYS A 232 -22.36 10.32 -6.74
CA CYS A 232 -22.75 11.52 -7.46
C CYS A 232 -22.03 11.61 -8.81
N ASP A 233 -20.71 11.45 -8.79
CA ASP A 233 -19.82 11.45 -9.94
C ASP A 233 -20.14 10.35 -10.98
N LEU A 234 -20.56 9.17 -10.51
CA LEU A 234 -20.95 8.06 -11.37
C LEU A 234 -22.30 8.33 -12.03
N LEU A 235 -23.32 8.68 -11.23
CA LEU A 235 -24.69 8.85 -11.72
C LEU A 235 -24.88 10.12 -12.54
N SER A 236 -24.02 11.12 -12.35
CA SER A 236 -23.99 12.34 -13.18
C SER A 236 -23.08 12.22 -14.42
N ASP A 237 -22.42 11.07 -14.64
CA ASP A 237 -21.52 10.89 -15.78
C ASP A 237 -22.33 10.89 -17.11
N PRO A 238 -22.12 11.87 -18.02
CA PRO A 238 -22.87 11.95 -19.27
C PRO A 238 -22.61 10.74 -20.20
N LEU A 239 -21.53 10.00 -19.96
CA LEU A 239 -21.14 8.79 -20.68
C LEU A 239 -21.42 7.52 -19.88
N LEU A 240 -22.22 7.59 -18.81
CA LEU A 240 -22.61 6.44 -17.99
C LEU A 240 -23.06 5.26 -18.86
N MET A 241 -23.98 5.53 -19.81
CA MET A 241 -24.56 4.53 -20.71
C MET A 241 -23.79 4.36 -22.03
N ALA A 242 -22.88 5.27 -22.38
CA ALA A 242 -22.17 5.27 -23.67
C ALA A 242 -21.20 4.08 -23.82
N GLY A 243 -20.61 3.61 -22.72
CA GLY A 243 -19.75 2.42 -22.74
C GLY A 243 -20.50 1.08 -22.82
N TRP A 244 -21.82 1.04 -22.58
CA TRP A 244 -22.63 -0.18 -22.81
C TRP A 244 -22.88 -0.43 -24.30
N LYS A 245 -22.80 0.62 -25.14
CA LYS A 245 -23.03 0.57 -26.59
C LYS A 245 -21.75 0.63 -27.44
N GLY A 246 -20.63 0.07 -26.95
CA GLY A 246 -19.44 -0.19 -27.79
C GLY A 246 -18.49 1.00 -28.04
N GLY A 247 -18.57 2.08 -27.26
CA GLY A 247 -17.60 3.20 -27.32
C GLY A 247 -16.32 2.97 -26.51
N LYS A 248 -15.20 3.60 -26.91
CA LYS A 248 -13.91 3.63 -26.18
C LYS A 248 -14.14 3.85 -24.68
N GLY A 249 -13.77 2.85 -23.86
CA GLY A 249 -14.18 2.75 -22.46
C GLY A 249 -13.80 3.94 -21.58
N ASN A 250 -14.76 4.42 -20.78
CA ASN A 250 -14.54 5.43 -19.75
C ASN A 250 -13.89 4.77 -18.52
N LYS A 251 -12.55 4.73 -18.51
CA LYS A 251 -11.76 4.12 -17.42
C LYS A 251 -12.09 4.71 -16.03
N LYS A 252 -12.47 5.99 -15.94
CA LYS A 252 -12.84 6.61 -14.66
C LYS A 252 -14.16 6.05 -14.15
N ARG A 253 -15.19 6.01 -15.01
CA ARG A 253 -16.49 5.36 -14.70
C ARG A 253 -16.29 3.91 -14.27
N ASP A 254 -15.51 3.13 -15.01
CA ASP A 254 -15.30 1.72 -14.72
C ASP A 254 -14.63 1.52 -13.36
N ARG A 255 -13.62 2.34 -13.02
CA ARG A 255 -12.99 2.34 -11.70
C ARG A 255 -13.98 2.70 -10.58
N ARG A 256 -14.87 3.68 -10.80
CA ARG A 256 -15.90 4.05 -9.81
C ARG A 256 -16.85 2.88 -9.54
N VAL A 257 -17.38 2.25 -10.60
CA VAL A 257 -18.26 1.08 -10.48
C VAL A 257 -17.55 -0.05 -9.73
N VAL A 258 -16.32 -0.40 -10.13
CA VAL A 258 -15.55 -1.47 -9.48
C VAL A 258 -15.22 -1.11 -8.03
N ALA A 259 -14.92 0.15 -7.72
CA ALA A 259 -14.64 0.59 -6.35
C ALA A 259 -15.86 0.40 -5.43
N ILE A 260 -17.07 0.76 -5.88
CA ILE A 260 -18.32 0.53 -5.14
C ILE A 260 -18.51 -0.96 -4.87
N ILE A 261 -18.41 -1.78 -5.92
CA ILE A 261 -18.60 -3.23 -5.82
C ILE A 261 -17.58 -3.82 -4.85
N LEU A 262 -16.29 -3.49 -4.98
CA LEU A 262 -15.24 -4.01 -4.12
C LEU A 262 -15.42 -3.61 -2.66
N LEU A 263 -15.87 -2.38 -2.37
CA LEU A 263 -16.15 -1.96 -1.01
C LEU A 263 -17.31 -2.77 -0.41
N ILE A 264 -18.41 -2.97 -1.16
CA ILE A 264 -19.54 -3.80 -0.72
C ILE A 264 -19.11 -5.25 -0.50
N VAL A 265 -18.41 -5.84 -1.47
CA VAL A 265 -17.92 -7.23 -1.37
C VAL A 265 -16.95 -7.39 -0.20
N GLY A 266 -16.09 -6.39 0.06
CA GLY A 266 -15.24 -6.36 1.24
C GLY A 266 -16.03 -6.33 2.55
N GLY A 267 -17.06 -5.49 2.63
CA GLY A 267 -17.94 -5.43 3.80
C GLY A 267 -18.71 -6.72 4.04
N VAL A 268 -19.24 -7.33 2.97
CA VAL A 268 -19.93 -8.63 3.02
C VAL A 268 -18.96 -9.74 3.45
N ALA A 269 -17.78 -9.83 2.84
CA ALA A 269 -16.77 -10.82 3.20
C ALA A 269 -16.33 -10.66 4.66
N GLY A 270 -16.08 -9.43 5.10
CA GLY A 270 -15.75 -9.11 6.49
C GLY A 270 -16.87 -9.49 7.45
N GLY A 271 -18.14 -9.22 7.11
CA GLY A 271 -19.30 -9.65 7.90
C GLY A 271 -19.41 -11.17 8.03
N TRP A 272 -19.24 -11.92 6.94
CA TRP A 272 -19.26 -13.38 6.97
C TRP A 272 -18.10 -13.98 7.76
N LEU A 273 -16.90 -13.40 7.68
CA LEU A 273 -15.76 -13.83 8.49
C LEU A 273 -16.03 -13.68 9.98
N GLN A 274 -16.71 -12.61 10.40
CA GLN A 274 -17.09 -12.40 11.79
C GLN A 274 -18.12 -13.42 12.30
N ARG A 275 -18.92 -14.00 11.40
CA ARG A 275 -19.85 -15.09 11.70
C ARG A 275 -19.18 -16.47 11.74
N SER A 276 -17.93 -16.57 11.33
CA SER A 276 -17.16 -17.82 11.38
C SER A 276 -16.32 -17.94 12.65
N GLU A 277 -15.74 -19.12 12.87
CA GLU A 277 -14.76 -19.36 13.94
C GLU A 277 -13.48 -18.52 13.80
N ALA A 278 -13.17 -18.07 12.58
CA ALA A 278 -12.01 -17.22 12.31
C ALA A 278 -12.19 -15.80 12.88
N GLY A 279 -13.43 -15.29 12.90
CA GLY A 279 -13.83 -14.04 13.55
C GLY A 279 -13.26 -12.75 12.96
N MET A 280 -13.37 -11.69 13.75
CA MET A 280 -12.95 -10.32 13.41
C MET A 280 -11.44 -10.20 13.18
N SER A 281 -10.61 -10.92 13.95
CA SER A 281 -9.15 -10.86 13.81
C SER A 281 -8.69 -11.40 12.46
N ALA A 282 -9.29 -12.50 11.97
CA ALA A 282 -8.98 -13.06 10.66
C ALA A 282 -9.32 -12.09 9.52
N ALA A 283 -10.43 -11.36 9.63
CA ALA A 283 -10.79 -10.31 8.69
C ALA A 283 -9.71 -9.22 8.62
N LEU A 284 -9.20 -8.76 9.76
CA LEU A 284 -8.10 -7.77 9.80
C LEU A 284 -6.78 -8.35 9.26
N TRP A 285 -6.47 -9.63 9.52
CA TRP A 285 -5.29 -10.29 8.94
C TRP A 285 -5.37 -10.43 7.42
N ILE A 286 -6.55 -10.72 6.87
CA ILE A 286 -6.77 -10.75 5.41
C ILE A 286 -6.56 -9.34 4.82
N ALA A 287 -7.14 -8.31 5.45
CA ALA A 287 -6.92 -6.93 5.04
C ALA A 287 -5.43 -6.54 5.08
N ALA A 288 -4.72 -6.91 6.14
CA ALA A 288 -3.28 -6.71 6.29
C ALA A 288 -2.48 -7.46 5.21
N GLY A 289 -2.85 -8.71 4.91
CA GLY A 289 -2.20 -9.53 3.89
C GLY A 289 -2.35 -8.93 2.49
N ILE A 290 -3.56 -8.49 2.13
CA ILE A 290 -3.81 -7.82 0.83
C ILE A 290 -3.03 -6.50 0.75
N LYS A 291 -3.05 -5.69 1.81
CA LYS A 291 -2.29 -4.42 1.80
C LYS A 291 -0.79 -4.66 1.78
N GLY A 292 -0.30 -5.68 2.48
CA GLY A 292 1.09 -6.14 2.44
C GLY A 292 1.50 -6.63 1.05
N ALA A 293 0.63 -7.35 0.34
CA ALA A 293 0.88 -7.73 -1.05
C ALA A 293 0.99 -6.50 -1.96
N VAL A 294 0.17 -5.46 -1.74
CA VAL A 294 0.31 -4.17 -2.43
C VAL A 294 1.63 -3.49 -2.08
N THR A 295 2.03 -3.47 -0.80
CA THR A 295 3.34 -2.96 -0.35
C THR A 295 4.49 -3.60 -1.11
N VAL A 296 4.53 -4.93 -1.16
CA VAL A 296 5.57 -5.69 -1.87
C VAL A 296 5.48 -5.45 -3.38
N GLY A 297 4.26 -5.38 -3.92
CA GLY A 297 4.00 -5.10 -5.33
C GLY A 297 4.63 -3.80 -5.83
N TRP A 298 4.68 -2.76 -4.99
CA TRP A 298 5.34 -1.50 -5.34
C TRP A 298 6.85 -1.65 -5.60
N LEU A 299 7.53 -2.55 -4.89
CA LEU A 299 8.98 -2.80 -5.05
C LEU A 299 9.30 -3.42 -6.42
N PHE A 300 8.37 -4.23 -6.95
CA PHE A 300 8.50 -4.91 -8.23
C PHE A 300 7.78 -4.19 -9.38
N TRP A 301 7.15 -3.03 -9.11
CA TRP A 301 6.36 -2.31 -10.10
C TRP A 301 7.24 -1.81 -11.25
N ARG A 302 6.64 -1.70 -12.45
CA ARG A 302 7.34 -1.17 -13.63
C ARG A 302 7.71 0.30 -13.42
N GLY A 303 8.95 0.66 -13.76
CA GLY A 303 9.39 2.06 -13.75
C GLY A 303 8.71 2.85 -14.86
N ARG A 304 8.53 4.15 -14.67
CA ARG A 304 8.08 5.07 -15.72
C ARG A 304 9.19 5.18 -16.77
N GLU A 305 8.83 4.97 -18.03
CA GLU A 305 9.77 5.18 -19.13
C GLU A 305 10.13 6.67 -19.25
N PRO A 306 11.40 7.01 -19.54
CA PRO A 306 11.78 8.37 -19.84
C PRO A 306 11.00 8.83 -21.06
N LYS A 307 10.18 9.89 -20.93
CA LYS A 307 9.64 10.56 -22.11
C LYS A 307 10.83 11.11 -22.90
N LEU A 308 11.10 10.55 -24.06
CA LEU A 308 11.99 11.15 -25.05
C LEU A 308 11.39 12.51 -25.38
N GLU A 309 12.04 13.60 -24.95
CA GLU A 309 11.65 14.92 -25.43
C GLU A 309 11.79 14.93 -26.95
N PRO A 310 10.79 15.45 -27.70
CA PRO A 310 11.00 15.69 -29.12
C PRO A 310 12.19 16.63 -29.23
N LYS A 311 13.24 16.19 -29.92
CA LYS A 311 14.32 17.09 -30.32
C LYS A 311 13.65 18.25 -31.03
N ASN A 312 13.68 19.43 -30.40
CA ASN A 312 13.27 20.67 -31.06
C ASN A 312 14.08 20.76 -32.34
N GLY A 313 13.41 20.53 -33.47
CA GLY A 313 13.98 20.70 -34.79
C GLY A 313 14.38 22.16 -34.93
N VAL A 314 15.67 22.37 -35.21
CA VAL A 314 16.22 23.61 -35.74
C VAL A 314 15.55 23.92 -37.09
#